data_AF-A0A661QG17-F1
#
_entry.id   AF-A0A661QG17-F1
#
_cell.length_a   1.000
_cell.length_b   1.000
_cell.length_c   1.000
_cell.angle_alpha   90.00
_cell.angle_beta   90.00
_cell.angle_gamma   90.00
#
_symmetry.space_group_name_H-M   'P 1'
#
loop_
_entity.id
_entity.type
_entity.pdbx_description
1 polymer ?
#
loop_
_entity_poly.entity_id
_entity_poly.type
_entity_poly.pdbx_seq_one_letter_code
_entity_poly.pdbx_strand_id
1 'polypeptide(L)'
;MGKIKWFYRRYKAEIKISCIVAGASTAIGIFANAVLQQGSARIIIDITLGAIVILLLLGILFNLKILLTNFISKIPHKLVNDKETYLSKDKYWSRLKHFPEEKSRIAEVLVNKTLPKIIKQICKENADIHTLNIILDSGTTITPIFKELVCSGINLSESNVIYEIFTNNLAGIDEIYKIDPKACKLGDREFSLIGGKPLKTYRATTGRPTLDFLETIWAKQNGKINKGKIITLAILTANWFTCGMGFEKISITAKGEGHFDFKADVAKNSHYILLVSPLGKLLPIQSDQLLNDLVPEDPDLTYQSFVIPPEKASRTYLLTSKRPQTTLSPIAGTSLRLAYLKDNKIETNYILCEDCPLFDPEGDRYEVVVTELPHKYIRDNFQKVFHDKPL
;
A
#
# COMPACT_ATOMS: atom_id res chain seq x y z
N MET A 1 13.38 11.74 46.21
CA MET A 1 11.92 11.46 46.28
C MET A 1 11.25 11.16 44.92
N GLY A 2 11.63 11.81 43.81
CA GLY A 2 10.98 11.62 42.49
C GLY A 2 11.10 10.22 41.87
N LYS A 3 12.26 9.55 42.01
CA LYS A 3 12.49 8.20 41.44
C LYS A 3 11.61 7.11 42.07
N ILE A 4 11.31 7.21 43.36
CA ILE A 4 10.45 6.25 44.09
C ILE A 4 8.98 6.40 43.68
N LYS A 5 8.49 7.64 43.52
CA LYS A 5 7.13 7.90 43.01
C LYS A 5 6.93 7.37 41.59
N TRP A 6 7.95 7.45 40.73
CA TRP A 6 7.90 6.94 39.37
C TRP A 6 7.90 5.40 39.34
N PHE A 7 8.77 4.75 40.12
CA PHE A 7 8.80 3.30 40.26
C PHE A 7 7.46 2.75 40.79
N TYR A 8 6.91 3.36 41.84
CA TYR A 8 5.62 2.96 42.39
C TYR A 8 4.45 3.16 41.42
N ARG A 9 4.49 4.20 40.57
CA ARG A 9 3.47 4.39 39.52
C ARG A 9 3.58 3.35 38.41
N ARG A 10 4.80 2.97 38.03
CA ARG A 10 5.06 2.00 36.97
C ARG A 10 4.68 0.57 37.40
N TYR A 11 4.91 0.22 38.67
CA TYR A 11 4.71 -1.14 39.19
C TYR A 11 3.59 -1.23 40.24
N LYS A 12 2.63 -0.30 40.22
CA LYS A 12 1.58 -0.18 41.26
C LYS A 12 0.73 -1.45 41.35
N ALA A 13 0.47 -2.11 40.23
CA ALA A 13 -0.36 -3.31 40.18
C ALA A 13 0.42 -4.50 40.74
N GLU A 14 1.68 -4.64 40.37
CA GLU A 14 2.60 -5.71 40.76
C GLU A 14 2.90 -5.66 42.27
N ILE A 15 3.10 -4.45 42.81
CA ILE A 15 3.30 -4.26 44.25
C ILE A 15 2.03 -4.62 45.02
N LYS A 16 0.85 -4.16 44.57
CA LYS A 16 -0.43 -4.50 45.23
C LYS A 16 -0.68 -6.00 45.24
N ILE A 17 -0.41 -6.68 44.13
CA ILE A 17 -0.61 -8.13 44.01
C ILE A 17 0.38 -8.88 44.90
N SER A 18 1.65 -8.46 44.90
CA SER A 18 2.67 -9.06 45.79
C SER A 18 2.28 -8.92 47.26
N CYS A 19 1.73 -7.76 47.66
CA CYS A 19 1.21 -7.55 49.02
C CYS A 19 0.00 -8.44 49.32
N ILE A 20 -0.93 -8.61 48.37
CA ILE A 20 -2.12 -9.48 48.56
C ILE A 20 -1.69 -10.94 48.69
N VAL A 21 -0.78 -11.42 47.84
CA VAL A 21 -0.27 -12.80 47.88
C VAL A 21 0.51 -13.07 49.16
N ALA A 22 1.38 -12.13 49.57
CA ALA A 22 2.12 -12.24 50.81
C ALA A 22 1.18 -12.24 52.03
N GLY A 23 0.17 -11.36 52.04
CA GLY A 23 -0.83 -11.29 53.10
C GLY A 23 -1.67 -12.57 53.18
N ALA A 24 -2.15 -13.09 52.04
CA ALA A 24 -2.91 -14.32 51.98
C ALA A 24 -2.08 -15.54 52.43
N SER A 25 -0.82 -15.65 51.98
CA SER A 25 0.07 -16.74 52.37
C SER A 25 0.36 -16.72 53.88
N THR A 26 0.53 -15.53 54.46
CA THR A 26 0.73 -15.36 55.90
C THR A 26 -0.53 -15.74 56.67
N ALA A 27 -1.71 -15.30 56.22
CA ALA A 27 -2.98 -15.65 56.85
C ALA A 27 -3.26 -17.16 56.81
N ILE A 28 -2.97 -17.83 55.68
CA ILE A 28 -3.08 -19.28 55.55
C ILE A 28 -2.10 -19.99 56.50
N GLY A 29 -0.86 -19.50 56.62
CA GLY A 29 0.12 -20.05 57.55
C GLY A 29 -0.32 -19.95 59.02
N ILE A 30 -0.87 -18.80 59.43
CA ILE A 30 -1.40 -18.59 60.78
C ILE A 30 -2.60 -19.52 61.02
N PHE A 31 -3.51 -19.64 60.06
CA PHE A 31 -4.68 -20.50 60.16
C PHE A 31 -4.28 -21.98 60.25
N ALA A 32 -3.38 -22.45 59.39
CA ALA A 32 -2.87 -23.82 59.44
C ALA A 32 -2.24 -24.14 60.80
N ASN A 33 -1.46 -23.22 61.38
CA ASN A 33 -0.84 -23.40 62.68
C ASN A 33 -1.87 -23.46 63.82
N ALA A 34 -2.88 -22.59 63.80
CA ALA A 34 -3.97 -22.59 64.78
C ALA A 34 -4.83 -23.87 64.72
N VAL A 35 -5.05 -24.42 63.53
CA VAL A 35 -5.86 -25.63 63.35
C VAL A 35 -5.04 -26.91 63.61
N LEU A 36 -3.73 -26.92 63.37
CA LEU A 36 -2.83 -28.01 63.77
C LEU A 36 -2.83 -28.25 65.30
N GLN A 37 -3.08 -27.21 66.09
CA GLN A 37 -3.26 -27.33 67.54
C GLN A 37 -4.58 -28.03 67.94
N GLN A 38 -5.55 -28.20 67.02
CA GLN A 38 -6.87 -28.79 67.29
C GLN A 38 -7.06 -30.24 66.75
N GLY A 39 -5.99 -30.90 66.27
CA GLY A 39 -5.96 -32.36 66.13
C GLY A 39 -6.64 -32.99 64.90
N SER A 40 -7.12 -32.21 63.92
CA SER A 40 -7.72 -32.74 62.68
C SER A 40 -6.77 -32.68 61.49
N ALA A 41 -5.66 -33.43 61.55
CA ALA A 41 -4.56 -33.33 60.58
C ALA A 41 -4.99 -33.53 59.11
N ARG A 42 -5.96 -34.41 58.85
CA ARG A 42 -6.34 -34.80 57.48
C ARG A 42 -7.11 -33.71 56.73
N ILE A 43 -8.10 -33.10 57.39
CA ILE A 43 -8.90 -32.01 56.80
C ILE A 43 -8.01 -30.78 56.52
N ILE A 44 -7.01 -30.55 57.38
CA ILE A 44 -6.05 -29.45 57.22
C ILE A 44 -5.18 -29.64 55.99
N ILE A 45 -4.68 -30.87 55.77
CA ILE A 45 -3.86 -31.19 54.60
C ILE A 45 -4.66 -30.95 53.33
N ASP A 46 -5.91 -31.40 53.27
CA ASP A 46 -6.76 -31.26 52.09
C ASP A 46 -7.08 -29.78 51.79
N ILE A 47 -7.39 -28.97 52.81
CA ILE A 47 -7.63 -27.53 52.65
C ILE A 47 -6.35 -26.80 52.21
N THR A 48 -5.21 -27.15 52.79
CA THR A 48 -3.92 -26.53 52.46
C THR A 48 -3.51 -26.85 51.03
N LEU A 49 -3.66 -28.11 50.61
CA LEU A 49 -3.36 -28.53 49.24
C LEU A 49 -4.28 -27.83 48.23
N GLY A 50 -5.58 -27.73 48.54
CA GLY A 50 -6.55 -27.02 47.72
C GLY A 50 -6.20 -25.53 47.57
N ALA A 51 -5.80 -24.87 48.65
CA ALA A 51 -5.37 -23.46 48.61
C ALA A 51 -4.10 -23.26 47.76
N ILE A 52 -3.12 -24.16 47.87
CA ILE A 52 -1.89 -24.12 47.06
C ILE A 52 -2.21 -24.27 45.57
N VAL A 53 -3.08 -25.21 45.20
CA VAL A 53 -3.50 -25.42 43.81
C VAL A 53 -4.21 -24.19 43.24
N ILE A 54 -5.11 -23.57 44.02
CA ILE A 54 -5.81 -22.34 43.60
C ILE A 54 -4.82 -21.19 43.41
N LEU A 55 -3.86 -21.01 44.30
CA LEU A 55 -2.82 -19.99 44.18
C LEU A 55 -1.93 -20.21 42.95
N LEU A 56 -1.57 -21.46 42.66
CA LEU A 56 -0.82 -21.84 41.45
C LEU A 56 -1.61 -21.52 40.17
N LEU A 57 -2.90 -21.89 40.12
CA LEU A 57 -3.77 -21.60 38.97
C LEU A 57 -3.95 -20.10 38.75
N LEU A 58 -4.10 -19.31 39.83
CA LEU A 58 -4.16 -17.85 39.75
C LEU A 58 -2.83 -17.26 39.24
N GLY A 59 -1.68 -17.78 39.69
CA GLY A 59 -0.37 -17.39 39.19
C GLY A 59 -0.18 -17.69 37.70
N ILE A 60 -0.62 -18.86 37.24
CA ILE A 60 -0.58 -19.26 35.83
C ILE A 60 -1.49 -18.35 34.99
N LEU A 61 -2.75 -18.16 35.39
CA LEU A 61 -3.70 -17.29 34.68
C LEU A 61 -3.19 -15.85 34.60
N PHE A 62 -2.54 -15.35 35.66
CA PHE A 62 -1.96 -14.01 35.68
C PHE A 62 -0.74 -13.89 34.77
N ASN A 63 0.15 -14.88 34.77
CA ASN A 63 1.28 -14.93 33.83
C ASN A 63 0.82 -15.08 32.38
N LEU A 64 -0.25 -15.85 32.13
CA LEU A 64 -0.87 -15.96 30.81
C LEU A 64 -1.46 -14.61 30.39
N LYS A 65 -2.10 -13.89 31.30
CA LYS A 65 -2.60 -12.53 31.07
C LYS A 65 -1.46 -11.55 30.80
N ILE A 66 -0.33 -11.63 31.51
CA ILE A 66 0.85 -10.79 31.26
C ILE A 66 1.47 -11.13 29.90
N LEU A 67 1.62 -12.41 29.56
CA LEU A 67 2.09 -12.84 28.25
C LEU A 67 1.17 -12.36 27.14
N LEU A 68 -0.15 -12.53 27.31
CA LEU A 68 -1.16 -11.98 26.40
C LEU A 68 -1.11 -10.46 26.34
N THR A 69 -0.95 -9.76 27.47
CA THR A 69 -0.89 -8.29 27.50
C THR A 69 0.40 -7.79 26.86
N ASN A 70 1.53 -8.47 27.06
CA ASN A 70 2.82 -8.14 26.44
C ASN A 70 2.83 -8.50 24.94
N PHE A 71 2.14 -9.56 24.56
CA PHE A 71 1.93 -9.94 23.16
C PHE A 71 0.99 -8.93 22.48
N ILE A 72 -0.13 -8.57 23.13
CA ILE A 72 -1.10 -7.56 22.68
C ILE A 72 -0.52 -6.15 22.75
N SER A 73 0.43 -5.84 23.63
CA SER A 73 1.10 -4.53 23.68
C SER A 73 2.27 -4.43 22.70
N LYS A 74 2.78 -5.57 22.22
CA LYS A 74 3.68 -5.66 21.07
C LYS A 74 2.92 -5.60 19.75
N ILE A 75 1.65 -5.99 19.73
CA ILE A 75 0.70 -5.55 18.71
C ILE A 75 0.48 -4.04 18.95
N PRO A 76 0.72 -3.15 17.98
CA PRO A 76 0.54 -1.72 18.22
C PRO A 76 -0.91 -1.46 18.67
N HIS A 77 -1.07 -0.95 19.91
CA HIS A 77 -2.35 -0.63 20.57
C HIS A 77 -3.25 0.39 19.84
N LYS A 78 -2.93 0.72 18.58
CA LYS A 78 -3.76 1.53 17.67
C LYS A 78 -4.75 0.73 16.82
N LEU A 79 -4.78 -0.60 16.90
CA LEU A 79 -5.49 -1.43 15.92
C LEU A 79 -6.78 -2.11 16.39
N VAL A 80 -7.24 -1.98 17.64
CA VAL A 80 -8.35 -2.82 18.13
C VAL A 80 -9.60 -2.08 18.61
N ASN A 81 -9.52 -0.90 19.24
CA ASN A 81 -10.74 -0.25 19.79
C ASN A 81 -11.21 1.04 19.08
N ASP A 82 -10.54 1.43 18.00
CA ASP A 82 -10.92 2.60 17.17
C ASP A 82 -11.45 2.17 15.78
N LYS A 83 -11.73 0.88 15.60
CA LYS A 83 -11.92 0.28 14.27
C LYS A 83 -13.11 0.83 13.48
N GLU A 84 -14.23 1.22 14.08
CA GLU A 84 -15.37 1.73 13.30
C GLU A 84 -15.38 3.26 13.12
N THR A 85 -14.77 4.01 14.02
CA THR A 85 -14.79 5.49 14.02
C THR A 85 -13.51 6.14 13.49
N TYR A 86 -12.36 5.45 13.49
CA TYR A 86 -11.13 5.92 12.83
C TYR A 86 -10.95 5.38 11.41
N LEU A 87 -11.42 4.16 11.08
CA LEU A 87 -11.37 3.67 9.69
C LEU A 87 -12.23 4.53 8.75
N SER A 88 -13.26 5.21 9.27
CA SER A 88 -14.06 6.18 8.51
C SER A 88 -13.40 7.56 8.34
N LYS A 89 -12.31 7.87 9.07
CA LYS A 89 -11.55 9.13 8.95
C LYS A 89 -10.17 8.99 8.29
N ASP A 90 -9.65 7.78 8.13
CA ASP A 90 -8.38 7.59 7.42
C ASP A 90 -8.60 7.71 5.90
N LYS A 91 -8.01 8.77 5.31
CA LYS A 91 -8.07 9.07 3.89
C LYS A 91 -7.66 7.87 3.02
N TYR A 92 -6.78 6.98 3.50
CA TYR A 92 -6.40 5.78 2.73
C TYR A 92 -7.59 4.84 2.49
N TRP A 93 -8.35 4.48 3.54
CA TRP A 93 -9.46 3.53 3.44
C TRP A 93 -10.62 4.08 2.62
N SER A 94 -10.87 5.39 2.69
CA SER A 94 -11.81 6.06 1.79
C SER A 94 -11.39 5.91 0.32
N ARG A 95 -10.11 6.21 0.01
CA ARG A 95 -9.56 6.09 -1.35
C ARG A 95 -9.49 4.66 -1.86
N LEU A 96 -9.40 3.68 -0.96
CA LEU A 96 -9.42 2.27 -1.33
C LEU A 96 -10.76 1.91 -1.98
N LYS A 97 -11.87 2.49 -1.50
CA LYS A 97 -13.22 2.31 -2.03
C LYS A 97 -13.49 3.01 -3.36
N HIS A 98 -12.60 3.89 -3.83
CA HIS A 98 -12.75 4.52 -5.14
C HIS A 98 -12.35 3.52 -6.24
N PHE A 99 -13.13 3.35 -7.31
CA PHE A 99 -12.78 2.48 -8.44
C PHE A 99 -12.43 1.02 -8.06
N PRO A 100 -13.13 0.35 -7.11
CA PRO A 100 -12.64 -0.90 -6.54
C PRO A 100 -12.55 -2.02 -7.59
N GLU A 101 -13.61 -2.19 -8.38
CA GLU A 101 -13.70 -3.20 -9.44
C GLU A 101 -12.73 -2.90 -10.58
N GLU A 102 -12.68 -1.64 -11.03
CA GLU A 102 -11.78 -1.21 -12.09
C GLU A 102 -10.30 -1.44 -11.70
N LYS A 103 -9.90 -1.12 -10.46
CA LYS A 103 -8.55 -1.39 -9.96
C LYS A 103 -8.24 -2.88 -9.92
N SER A 104 -9.19 -3.71 -9.50
CA SER A 104 -9.02 -5.17 -9.47
C SER A 104 -8.81 -5.71 -10.89
N ARG A 105 -9.61 -5.24 -11.86
CA ARG A 105 -9.50 -5.66 -13.25
C ARG A 105 -8.19 -5.20 -13.90
N ILE A 106 -7.75 -3.98 -13.62
CA ILE A 106 -6.45 -3.47 -14.06
C ILE A 106 -5.31 -4.32 -13.48
N ALA A 107 -5.38 -4.69 -12.20
CA ALA A 107 -4.35 -5.53 -11.57
C ALA A 107 -4.22 -6.90 -12.24
N GLU A 108 -5.35 -7.58 -12.49
CA GLU A 108 -5.40 -8.86 -13.21
C GLU A 108 -4.77 -8.76 -14.60
N VAL A 109 -5.17 -7.75 -15.40
CA VAL A 109 -4.60 -7.54 -16.73
C VAL A 109 -3.13 -7.19 -16.68
N LEU A 110 -2.72 -6.34 -15.73
CA LEU A 110 -1.34 -5.91 -15.57
C LEU A 110 -0.45 -7.12 -15.37
N VAL A 111 -0.74 -7.96 -14.39
CA VAL A 111 0.12 -9.10 -14.02
C VAL A 111 0.07 -10.20 -15.06
N ASN A 112 -1.12 -10.55 -15.55
CA ASN A 112 -1.28 -11.74 -16.39
C ASN A 112 -1.05 -11.49 -17.89
N LYS A 113 -1.09 -10.23 -18.34
CA LYS A 113 -0.98 -9.89 -19.77
C LYS A 113 0.07 -8.84 -20.06
N THR A 114 -0.03 -7.66 -19.44
CA THR A 114 0.77 -6.50 -19.82
C THR A 114 2.22 -6.61 -19.34
N LEU A 115 2.43 -6.95 -18.06
CA LEU A 115 3.75 -7.05 -17.46
C LEU A 115 4.63 -8.12 -18.13
N PRO A 116 4.14 -9.35 -18.42
CA PRO A 116 4.93 -10.35 -19.14
C PRO A 116 5.38 -9.86 -20.53
N LYS A 117 4.50 -9.18 -21.28
CA LYS A 117 4.85 -8.61 -22.60
C LYS A 117 5.92 -7.52 -22.49
N ILE A 118 5.78 -6.61 -21.54
CA ILE A 118 6.77 -5.54 -21.32
C ILE A 118 8.11 -6.15 -20.90
N ILE A 119 8.13 -7.11 -19.97
CA ILE A 119 9.39 -7.73 -19.55
C ILE A 119 10.05 -8.47 -20.72
N LYS A 120 9.27 -9.20 -21.54
CA LYS A 120 9.80 -9.85 -22.75
C LYS A 120 10.42 -8.84 -23.71
N GLN A 121 9.79 -7.68 -23.89
CA GLN A 121 10.35 -6.59 -24.70
C GLN A 121 11.66 -6.04 -24.08
N ILE A 122 11.69 -5.80 -22.76
CA ILE A 122 12.89 -5.35 -22.05
C ILE A 122 14.06 -6.32 -22.25
N CYS A 123 13.81 -7.63 -22.07
CA CYS A 123 14.84 -8.65 -22.21
C CYS A 123 15.32 -8.75 -23.67
N LYS A 124 14.43 -8.57 -24.65
CA LYS A 124 14.79 -8.55 -26.07
C LYS A 124 15.67 -7.35 -26.42
N GLU A 125 15.37 -6.16 -25.88
CA GLU A 125 16.16 -4.94 -26.09
C GLU A 125 17.48 -4.94 -25.30
N ASN A 126 17.61 -5.81 -24.30
CA ASN A 126 18.75 -5.87 -23.40
C ASN A 126 19.20 -7.33 -23.21
N ALA A 127 19.73 -7.95 -24.27
CA ALA A 127 20.12 -9.37 -24.25
C ALA A 127 21.18 -9.72 -23.18
N ASP A 128 21.92 -8.73 -22.71
CA ASP A 128 22.96 -8.82 -21.67
C ASP A 128 22.45 -8.47 -20.26
N ILE A 129 21.13 -8.29 -20.07
CA ILE A 129 20.55 -8.02 -18.76
C ILE A 129 20.81 -9.18 -17.80
N HIS A 130 21.34 -8.86 -16.62
CA HIS A 130 21.54 -9.81 -15.53
C HIS A 130 20.41 -9.71 -14.50
N THR A 131 20.04 -8.48 -14.14
CA THR A 131 19.02 -8.21 -13.12
C THR A 131 17.98 -7.23 -13.65
N LEU A 132 16.70 -7.56 -13.41
CA LEU A 132 15.58 -6.67 -13.63
C LEU A 132 14.99 -6.24 -12.28
N ASN A 133 15.18 -4.97 -11.95
CA ASN A 133 14.52 -4.34 -10.82
C ASN A 133 13.11 -3.93 -11.22
N ILE A 134 12.12 -4.28 -10.39
CA ILE A 134 10.74 -3.83 -10.54
C ILE A 134 10.40 -2.97 -9.33
N ILE A 135 10.16 -1.68 -9.52
CA ILE A 135 9.80 -0.77 -8.43
C ILE A 135 8.28 -0.56 -8.47
N LEU A 136 7.57 -1.06 -7.45
CA LEU A 136 6.14 -0.86 -7.26
C LEU A 136 5.88 0.35 -6.37
N ASP A 137 5.14 1.32 -6.89
CA ASP A 137 4.76 2.52 -6.16
C ASP A 137 3.69 2.28 -5.09
N SER A 138 3.55 3.27 -4.23
CA SER A 138 2.49 3.42 -3.25
C SER A 138 1.14 3.78 -3.87
N GLY A 139 0.07 3.33 -3.22
CA GLY A 139 -1.28 3.80 -3.50
C GLY A 139 -2.30 2.69 -3.67
N THR A 140 -3.57 3.09 -3.58
CA THR A 140 -4.71 2.16 -3.62
C THR A 140 -4.92 1.53 -4.99
N THR A 141 -4.35 2.11 -6.06
CA THR A 141 -4.38 1.51 -7.41
C THR A 141 -3.37 0.36 -7.53
N ILE A 142 -2.19 0.49 -6.91
CA ILE A 142 -1.15 -0.54 -6.94
C ILE A 142 -1.41 -1.64 -5.90
N THR A 143 -2.11 -1.34 -4.80
CA THR A 143 -2.33 -2.31 -3.71
C THR A 143 -2.87 -3.68 -4.20
N PRO A 144 -3.89 -3.77 -5.09
CA PRO A 144 -4.37 -5.06 -5.60
C PRO A 144 -3.36 -5.82 -6.47
N ILE A 145 -2.38 -5.13 -7.07
CA ILE A 145 -1.34 -5.74 -7.91
C ILE A 145 -0.46 -6.67 -7.07
N PHE A 146 -0.21 -6.37 -5.78
CA PHE A 146 0.61 -7.22 -4.92
C PHE A 146 0.05 -8.63 -4.79
N LYS A 147 -1.25 -8.74 -4.50
CA LYS A 147 -1.93 -10.03 -4.39
C LYS A 147 -1.83 -10.80 -5.70
N GLU A 148 -2.18 -10.15 -6.80
CA GLU A 148 -2.15 -10.78 -8.11
C GLU A 148 -0.73 -11.23 -8.49
N LEU A 149 0.27 -10.38 -8.26
CA LEU A 149 1.67 -10.65 -8.59
C LEU A 149 2.23 -11.82 -7.79
N VAL A 150 1.94 -11.90 -6.49
CA VAL A 150 2.41 -13.00 -5.64
C VAL A 150 1.71 -14.32 -5.97
N CYS A 151 0.41 -14.31 -6.24
CA CYS A 151 -0.33 -15.53 -6.59
C CYS A 151 -0.02 -16.03 -8.02
N SER A 152 0.08 -15.13 -8.98
CA SER A 152 0.25 -15.48 -10.40
C SER A 152 1.71 -15.65 -10.78
N GLY A 153 2.62 -15.00 -10.04
CA GLY A 153 4.06 -14.97 -10.31
C GLY A 153 4.40 -14.14 -11.55
N ILE A 154 5.68 -14.07 -11.86
CA ILE A 154 6.17 -13.53 -13.14
C ILE A 154 6.57 -14.74 -13.99
N ASN A 155 5.66 -15.25 -14.80
CA ASN A 155 5.94 -16.43 -15.63
C ASN A 155 6.78 -16.05 -16.86
N LEU A 156 8.10 -16.15 -16.70
CA LEU A 156 9.06 -15.95 -17.79
C LEU A 156 9.99 -17.15 -17.83
N SER A 157 9.47 -18.27 -18.34
CA SER A 157 10.18 -19.53 -18.51
C SER A 157 11.45 -19.46 -19.39
N GLU A 158 11.72 -18.31 -20.00
CA GLU A 158 12.73 -18.14 -21.05
C GLU A 158 13.95 -17.29 -20.63
N SER A 159 14.02 -16.75 -19.41
CA SER A 159 15.09 -15.80 -19.05
C SER A 159 15.85 -16.15 -17.76
N ASN A 160 17.17 -16.25 -17.85
CA ASN A 160 18.11 -16.37 -16.73
C ASN A 160 18.24 -15.05 -15.91
N VAL A 161 17.22 -14.20 -15.95
CA VAL A 161 17.23 -12.86 -15.37
C VAL A 161 16.77 -12.94 -13.93
N ILE A 162 17.54 -12.34 -13.03
CA ILE A 162 17.18 -12.24 -11.62
C ILE A 162 16.19 -11.08 -11.46
N TYR A 163 15.08 -11.32 -10.75
CA TYR A 163 14.09 -10.28 -10.46
C TYR A 163 14.24 -9.81 -9.01
N GLU A 164 14.28 -8.49 -8.84
CA GLU A 164 14.23 -7.86 -7.52
C GLU A 164 13.06 -6.87 -7.51
N ILE A 165 12.05 -7.13 -6.66
CA ILE A 165 10.86 -6.29 -6.55
C ILE A 165 11.01 -5.39 -5.32
N PHE A 166 11.06 -4.08 -5.56
CA PHE A 166 11.13 -3.07 -4.51
C PHE A 166 9.80 -2.34 -4.39
N THR A 167 9.43 -1.93 -3.20
CA THR A 167 8.25 -1.07 -3.02
C THR A 167 8.37 -0.14 -1.84
N ASN A 168 7.73 1.02 -1.91
CA ASN A 168 7.47 1.86 -0.73
C ASN A 168 6.04 1.69 -0.19
N ASN A 169 5.27 0.70 -0.65
CA ASN A 169 3.85 0.53 -0.35
C ASN A 169 3.62 -0.41 0.85
N LEU A 170 3.39 0.16 2.03
CA LEU A 170 3.12 -0.61 3.25
C LEU A 170 1.81 -1.40 3.15
N ALA A 171 0.80 -0.87 2.46
CA ALA A 171 -0.47 -1.58 2.30
C ALA A 171 -0.34 -2.79 1.36
N GLY A 172 0.47 -2.68 0.31
CA GLY A 172 0.79 -3.80 -0.56
C GLY A 172 1.45 -4.96 0.18
N ILE A 173 2.42 -4.64 1.05
CA ILE A 173 3.07 -5.62 1.93
C ILE A 173 2.06 -6.29 2.88
N ASP A 174 1.16 -5.52 3.49
CA ASP A 174 0.09 -6.10 4.32
C ASP A 174 -0.82 -7.06 3.53
N GLU A 175 -1.11 -6.77 2.26
CA GLU A 175 -1.90 -7.67 1.42
C GLU A 175 -1.17 -8.99 1.17
N ILE A 176 0.15 -8.98 0.97
CA ILE A 176 0.95 -10.21 0.83
C ILE A 176 0.81 -11.09 2.08
N TYR A 177 0.94 -10.50 3.27
CA TYR A 177 0.85 -11.25 4.54
C TYR A 177 -0.53 -11.87 4.82
N LYS A 178 -1.58 -11.48 4.08
CA LYS A 178 -2.92 -12.08 4.19
C LYS A 178 -3.12 -13.30 3.31
N ILE A 179 -2.21 -13.55 2.37
CA ILE A 179 -2.31 -14.65 1.41
C ILE A 179 -1.74 -15.91 2.06
N ASP A 180 -2.39 -17.06 1.82
CA ASP A 180 -1.85 -18.36 2.22
C ASP A 180 -0.49 -18.56 1.53
N PRO A 181 0.63 -18.77 2.27
CA PRO A 181 1.94 -19.00 1.68
C PRO A 181 1.97 -20.12 0.64
N LYS A 182 1.06 -21.10 0.71
CA LYS A 182 0.95 -22.19 -0.27
C LYS A 182 0.39 -21.74 -1.63
N ALA A 183 -0.32 -20.62 -1.66
CA ALA A 183 -0.85 -20.03 -2.89
C ALA A 183 0.15 -19.06 -3.56
N CYS A 184 1.23 -18.71 -2.86
CA CYS A 184 2.24 -17.78 -3.35
C CYS A 184 3.20 -18.48 -4.33
N LYS A 185 3.40 -17.90 -5.51
CA LYS A 185 4.43 -18.29 -6.48
C LYS A 185 5.71 -17.46 -6.38
N LEU A 186 5.62 -16.27 -5.78
CA LEU A 186 6.77 -15.46 -5.38
C LEU A 186 6.92 -15.55 -3.86
N GLY A 187 8.15 -15.61 -3.38
CA GLY A 187 8.46 -15.66 -1.96
C GLY A 187 8.87 -14.31 -1.39
N ASP A 188 9.23 -14.33 -0.11
CA ASP A 188 9.69 -13.14 0.62
C ASP A 188 11.03 -12.61 0.09
N ARG A 189 11.80 -13.43 -0.63
CA ARG A 189 13.14 -13.05 -1.14
C ARG A 189 13.06 -12.10 -2.32
N GLU A 190 12.00 -12.20 -3.11
CA GLU A 190 11.80 -11.37 -4.29
C GLU A 190 11.28 -9.96 -3.92
N PHE A 191 10.69 -9.78 -2.74
CA PHE A 191 10.11 -8.51 -2.30
C PHE A 191 10.95 -7.80 -1.24
N SER A 192 11.25 -6.53 -1.49
CA SER A 192 11.95 -5.64 -0.57
C SER A 192 11.17 -4.36 -0.33
N LEU A 193 10.77 -4.13 0.92
CA LEU A 193 10.21 -2.86 1.35
C LEU A 193 11.33 -1.82 1.48
N ILE A 194 11.20 -0.71 0.76
CA ILE A 194 12.07 0.46 0.87
C ILE A 194 11.76 1.14 2.21
N GLY A 195 12.76 1.22 3.09
CA GLY A 195 12.64 1.87 4.40
C GLY A 195 12.40 3.38 4.29
N GLY A 196 11.83 3.98 5.34
CA GLY A 196 11.59 5.43 5.37
C GLY A 196 10.67 5.90 6.48
N LYS A 197 10.40 7.21 6.47
CA LYS A 197 9.38 7.82 7.31
C LYS A 197 7.99 7.42 6.79
N PRO A 198 7.06 6.96 7.65
CA PRO A 198 5.74 6.55 7.19
C PRO A 198 4.88 7.76 6.80
N LEU A 199 4.30 7.70 5.60
CA LEU A 199 3.30 8.63 5.09
C LEU A 199 1.91 8.01 5.20
N LYS A 200 1.21 8.31 6.30
CA LYS A 200 -0.04 7.63 6.71
C LYS A 200 -1.11 7.63 5.63
N THR A 201 -1.42 8.79 5.04
CA THR A 201 -2.48 8.99 4.02
C THR A 201 -2.35 8.07 2.81
N TYR A 202 -1.13 7.64 2.49
CA TYR A 202 -0.82 6.81 1.33
C TYR A 202 -0.37 5.40 1.72
N ARG A 203 -0.25 5.14 3.03
CA ARG A 203 0.39 3.94 3.60
C ARG A 203 1.71 3.65 2.88
N ALA A 204 2.57 4.66 2.82
CA ALA A 204 3.82 4.60 2.10
C ALA A 204 5.03 4.89 3.00
N THR A 205 6.24 4.55 2.56
CA THR A 205 7.49 5.08 3.11
C THR A 205 8.03 6.21 2.24
N THR A 206 8.61 7.23 2.89
CA THR A 206 9.11 8.44 2.24
C THR A 206 10.26 9.10 3.03
N GLY A 207 10.72 10.25 2.54
CA GLY A 207 11.76 11.08 3.15
C GLY A 207 13.16 10.62 2.78
N ARG A 208 14.16 11.24 3.40
CA ARG A 208 15.58 11.02 3.07
C ARG A 208 16.01 9.54 3.10
N PRO A 209 15.62 8.70 4.08
CA PRO A 209 16.04 7.30 4.07
C PRO A 209 15.49 6.49 2.88
N THR A 210 14.31 6.85 2.38
CA THR A 210 13.76 6.26 1.14
C THR A 210 14.59 6.67 -0.07
N LEU A 211 14.99 7.93 -0.15
CA LEU A 211 15.84 8.44 -1.23
C LEU A 211 17.25 7.85 -1.17
N ASP A 212 17.86 7.71 0.01
CA ASP A 212 19.18 7.07 0.17
C ASP A 212 19.18 5.60 -0.32
N PHE A 213 18.07 4.89 -0.10
CA PHE A 213 17.90 3.53 -0.61
C PHE A 213 17.80 3.52 -2.14
N LEU A 214 17.03 4.44 -2.74
CA LEU A 214 16.94 4.59 -4.19
C LEU A 214 18.30 4.96 -4.80
N GLU A 215 19.04 5.88 -4.18
CA GLU A 215 20.42 6.24 -4.58
C GLU A 215 21.34 4.99 -4.63
N THR A 216 21.15 4.04 -3.71
CA THR A 216 21.88 2.76 -3.73
C THR A 216 21.48 1.88 -4.92
N ILE A 217 20.18 1.81 -5.26
CA ILE A 217 19.70 1.12 -6.47
C ILE A 217 20.32 1.74 -7.72
N TRP A 218 20.30 3.07 -7.82
CA TRP A 218 20.85 3.80 -8.97
C TRP A 218 22.37 3.65 -9.08
N ALA A 219 23.08 3.63 -7.95
CA ALA A 219 24.52 3.37 -7.94
C ALA A 219 24.86 1.96 -8.47
N LYS A 220 24.12 0.93 -8.03
CA LYS A 220 24.25 -0.43 -8.57
C LYS A 220 23.94 -0.47 -10.07
N GLN A 221 22.87 0.19 -10.48
CA GLN A 221 22.43 0.25 -11.88
C GLN A 221 23.50 0.82 -12.81
N ASN A 222 24.19 1.88 -12.37
CA ASN A 222 25.23 2.54 -13.14
C ASN A 222 26.61 1.85 -13.05
N GLY A 223 26.66 0.58 -12.65
CA GLY A 223 27.89 -0.21 -12.60
C GLY A 223 28.90 0.24 -11.53
N LYS A 224 28.50 1.12 -10.60
CA LYS A 224 29.41 1.59 -9.54
C LYS A 224 29.69 0.53 -8.48
N ILE A 225 28.83 -0.48 -8.36
CA ILE A 225 28.86 -1.47 -7.28
C ILE A 225 28.92 -2.92 -7.80
N ASN A 226 28.34 -3.24 -8.96
CA ASN A 226 28.22 -4.61 -9.49
C ASN A 226 28.65 -4.71 -10.97
N LYS A 227 29.07 -5.92 -11.40
CA LYS A 227 29.55 -6.20 -12.78
C LYS A 227 28.45 -6.61 -13.78
N GLY A 228 27.19 -6.74 -13.37
CA GLY A 228 26.08 -7.13 -14.25
C GLY A 228 25.22 -5.93 -14.67
N LYS A 229 24.68 -5.95 -15.90
CA LYS A 229 23.74 -4.93 -16.37
C LYS A 229 22.41 -5.07 -15.62
N ILE A 230 21.99 -3.98 -15.00
CA ILE A 230 20.73 -3.89 -14.26
C ILE A 230 19.80 -2.96 -15.03
N ILE A 231 18.59 -3.43 -15.30
CA ILE A 231 17.52 -2.60 -15.85
C ILE A 231 16.46 -2.39 -14.77
N THR A 232 15.80 -1.23 -14.77
CA THR A 232 14.74 -0.91 -13.82
C THR A 232 13.46 -0.57 -14.55
N LEU A 233 12.40 -1.31 -14.23
CA LEU A 233 11.02 -1.02 -14.60
C LEU A 233 10.29 -0.43 -13.38
N ALA A 234 9.82 0.81 -13.50
CA ALA A 234 8.96 1.41 -12.48
C ALA A 234 7.49 1.24 -12.83
N ILE A 235 6.70 0.72 -11.89
CA ILE A 235 5.23 0.67 -12.00
C ILE A 235 4.66 1.74 -11.09
N LEU A 236 4.26 2.86 -11.70
CA LEU A 236 3.89 4.09 -11.00
C LEU A 236 2.39 4.36 -11.10
N THR A 237 1.85 4.97 -10.06
CA THR A 237 0.50 5.53 -10.07
C THR A 237 0.53 6.98 -9.58
N ALA A 238 -0.60 7.68 -9.70
CA ALA A 238 -0.72 9.06 -9.29
C ALA A 238 -1.99 9.30 -8.46
N ASN A 239 -2.02 10.43 -7.77
CA ASN A 239 -3.29 10.96 -7.29
C ASN A 239 -4.19 11.25 -8.49
N TRP A 240 -3.64 11.99 -9.46
CA TRP A 240 -4.21 12.30 -10.77
C TRP A 240 -3.12 12.25 -11.84
N PHE A 241 -3.50 12.04 -13.08
CA PHE A 241 -2.62 12.29 -14.22
C PHE A 241 -3.12 13.53 -14.95
N THR A 242 -2.24 14.48 -15.22
CA THR A 242 -2.54 15.59 -16.13
C THR A 242 -2.10 15.21 -17.53
N CYS A 243 -3.03 15.25 -18.48
CA CYS A 243 -2.84 14.64 -19.79
C CYS A 243 -2.64 15.65 -20.95
N GLY A 244 -2.67 16.95 -20.66
CA GLY A 244 -2.93 17.93 -21.72
C GLY A 244 -4.35 17.78 -22.29
N MET A 245 -4.82 18.78 -23.02
CA MET A 245 -6.21 18.79 -23.52
C MET A 245 -6.49 17.67 -24.53
N GLY A 246 -5.47 17.28 -25.31
CA GLY A 246 -5.59 16.28 -26.35
C GLY A 246 -5.18 14.88 -25.92
N PHE A 247 -4.76 14.68 -24.66
CA PHE A 247 -4.12 13.46 -24.13
C PHE A 247 -2.73 13.16 -24.72
N GLU A 248 -2.10 14.14 -25.36
CA GLU A 248 -0.78 14.03 -26.00
C GLU A 248 0.37 13.93 -24.99
N LYS A 249 0.15 14.37 -23.76
CA LYS A 249 1.15 14.41 -22.70
C LYS A 249 0.62 13.62 -21.50
N ILE A 250 1.49 13.11 -20.65
CA ILE A 250 1.11 12.60 -19.35
C ILE A 250 2.12 13.05 -18.29
N SER A 251 1.59 13.51 -17.17
CA SER A 251 2.37 13.89 -15.99
C SER A 251 1.84 13.20 -14.75
N ILE A 252 2.76 12.71 -13.92
CA ILE A 252 2.44 12.07 -12.65
C ILE A 252 2.22 13.17 -11.61
N THR A 253 1.02 13.27 -11.05
CA THR A 253 0.78 14.22 -9.95
C THR A 253 0.83 13.53 -8.58
N ALA A 254 1.51 14.17 -7.65
CA ALA A 254 1.56 13.77 -6.25
C ALA A 254 1.23 14.97 -5.37
N LYS A 255 0.69 14.68 -4.18
CA LYS A 255 0.34 15.72 -3.21
C LYS A 255 1.19 15.60 -1.97
N GLY A 256 1.79 16.72 -1.57
CA GLY A 256 2.57 16.85 -0.35
C GLY A 256 4.02 16.33 -0.44
N GLU A 257 4.80 16.78 0.53
CA GLU A 257 6.24 16.52 0.63
C GLU A 257 6.56 15.01 0.72
N GLY A 258 7.62 14.58 0.05
CA GLY A 258 8.08 13.20 0.05
C GLY A 258 7.33 12.26 -0.89
N HIS A 259 6.03 12.46 -1.12
CA HIS A 259 5.30 11.63 -2.10
C HIS A 259 5.70 11.97 -3.52
N PHE A 260 5.83 13.27 -3.81
CA PHE A 260 6.36 13.76 -5.09
C PHE A 260 7.80 13.32 -5.30
N ASP A 261 8.67 13.52 -4.31
CA ASP A 261 10.11 13.25 -4.42
C ASP A 261 10.38 11.79 -4.79
N PHE A 262 9.69 10.84 -4.15
CA PHE A 262 9.81 9.42 -4.49
C PHE A 262 9.43 9.16 -5.96
N LYS A 263 8.26 9.64 -6.40
CA LYS A 263 7.78 9.37 -7.77
C LYS A 263 8.66 10.03 -8.81
N ALA A 264 9.06 11.28 -8.57
CA ALA A 264 9.92 12.03 -9.47
C ALA A 264 11.30 11.35 -9.60
N ASP A 265 11.90 10.93 -8.48
CA ASP A 265 13.19 10.23 -8.50
C ASP A 265 13.10 8.87 -9.22
N VAL A 266 12.09 8.07 -8.92
CA VAL A 266 11.87 6.78 -9.59
C VAL A 266 11.61 6.97 -11.09
N ALA A 267 10.74 7.90 -11.47
CA ALA A 267 10.44 8.18 -12.88
C ALA A 267 11.68 8.71 -13.62
N LYS A 268 12.49 9.55 -12.97
CA LYS A 268 13.71 10.12 -13.55
C LYS A 268 14.80 9.07 -13.78
N ASN A 269 14.99 8.12 -12.87
CA ASN A 269 16.12 7.19 -12.92
C ASN A 269 15.80 5.80 -13.50
N SER A 270 14.52 5.45 -13.65
CA SER A 270 14.12 4.17 -14.24
C SER A 270 14.30 4.15 -15.76
N HIS A 271 14.60 2.96 -16.29
CA HIS A 271 14.79 2.73 -17.72
C HIS A 271 13.45 2.61 -18.47
N TYR A 272 12.49 1.93 -17.83
CA TYR A 272 11.13 1.75 -18.33
C TYR A 272 10.15 2.20 -17.25
N ILE A 273 9.01 2.71 -17.68
CA ILE A 273 7.95 3.20 -16.80
C ILE A 273 6.63 2.59 -17.27
N LEU A 274 5.85 2.04 -16.34
CA LEU A 274 4.47 1.60 -16.57
C LEU A 274 3.56 2.39 -15.64
N LEU A 275 2.83 3.34 -16.20
CA LEU A 275 1.83 4.13 -15.52
C LEU A 275 0.53 3.33 -15.41
N VAL A 276 -0.01 3.25 -14.21
CA VAL A 276 -1.22 2.46 -13.91
C VAL A 276 -2.28 3.35 -13.29
N SER A 277 -3.46 3.41 -13.92
CA SER A 277 -4.54 4.29 -13.50
C SER A 277 -5.93 3.77 -13.87
N PRO A 278 -6.94 3.92 -13.00
CA PRO A 278 -8.32 4.04 -13.44
C PRO A 278 -8.46 5.19 -14.46
N LEU A 279 -9.41 5.06 -15.39
CA LEU A 279 -9.64 6.03 -16.46
C LEU A 279 -10.07 7.39 -15.89
N GLY A 280 -10.92 7.38 -14.85
CA GLY A 280 -11.43 8.60 -14.20
C GLY A 280 -10.37 9.45 -13.49
N LYS A 281 -9.12 9.00 -13.42
CA LYS A 281 -7.98 9.77 -12.91
C LYS A 281 -7.15 10.47 -13.97
N LEU A 282 -7.42 10.22 -15.25
CA LEU A 282 -6.76 10.89 -16.37
C LEU A 282 -7.52 12.19 -16.66
N LEU A 283 -6.92 13.32 -16.30
CA LEU A 283 -7.56 14.63 -16.41
C LEU A 283 -6.99 15.38 -17.63
N PRO A 284 -7.83 15.79 -18.60
CA PRO A 284 -7.36 16.54 -19.76
C PRO A 284 -7.14 18.01 -19.41
N ILE A 285 -6.15 18.26 -18.55
CA ILE A 285 -5.76 19.59 -18.09
C ILE A 285 -4.27 19.79 -18.30
N GLN A 286 -3.85 21.05 -18.47
CA GLN A 286 -2.46 21.42 -18.81
C GLN A 286 -1.66 21.97 -17.62
N SER A 287 -2.29 22.28 -16.49
CA SER A 287 -1.66 23.01 -15.39
C SER A 287 -1.96 22.40 -14.02
N ASP A 288 -0.92 22.33 -13.18
CA ASP A 288 -1.04 21.98 -11.77
C ASP A 288 -1.87 22.99 -11.00
N GLN A 289 -1.84 24.27 -11.39
CA GLN A 289 -2.67 25.29 -10.76
C GLN A 289 -4.15 24.95 -10.94
N LEU A 290 -4.57 24.61 -12.16
CA LEU A 290 -5.95 24.21 -12.43
C LEU A 290 -6.34 22.95 -11.63
N LEU A 291 -5.42 21.98 -11.49
CA LEU A 291 -5.67 20.82 -10.65
C LEU A 291 -5.88 21.19 -9.17
N ASN A 292 -5.04 22.08 -8.65
CA ASN A 292 -5.14 22.58 -7.28
C ASN A 292 -6.44 23.38 -7.05
N ASP A 293 -6.87 24.16 -8.04
CA ASP A 293 -8.13 24.93 -8.00
C ASP A 293 -9.36 24.00 -8.05
N LEU A 294 -9.28 22.91 -8.81
CA LEU A 294 -10.38 21.93 -8.97
C LEU A 294 -10.53 21.00 -7.76
N VAL A 295 -9.42 20.68 -7.06
CA VAL A 295 -9.41 19.70 -5.96
C VAL A 295 -8.81 20.31 -4.68
N PRO A 296 -9.47 21.31 -4.07
CA PRO A 296 -9.00 21.97 -2.85
C PRO A 296 -9.30 21.09 -1.62
N GLU A 297 -8.59 19.97 -1.48
CA GLU A 297 -8.80 19.04 -0.35
C GLU A 297 -7.91 19.36 0.87
N ASP A 298 -6.93 20.26 0.73
CA ASP A 298 -6.01 20.70 1.81
C ASP A 298 -5.25 21.96 1.36
N PRO A 299 -5.38 23.13 2.02
CA PRO A 299 -4.72 24.37 1.60
C PRO A 299 -3.21 24.36 1.80
N ASP A 300 -2.69 23.53 2.71
CA ASP A 300 -1.25 23.50 3.04
C ASP A 300 -0.45 22.55 2.14
N LEU A 301 -1.14 21.78 1.28
CA LEU A 301 -0.53 20.80 0.41
C LEU A 301 -1.00 21.02 -1.03
N THR A 302 -0.06 21.33 -1.92
CA THR A 302 -0.34 21.47 -3.35
C THR A 302 0.06 20.20 -4.10
N TYR A 303 -0.62 19.98 -5.23
CA TYR A 303 -0.20 19.05 -6.25
C TYR A 303 1.03 19.58 -6.97
N GLN A 304 1.98 18.68 -7.19
CA GLN A 304 3.13 18.89 -8.04
C GLN A 304 3.17 17.77 -9.09
N SER A 305 3.47 18.14 -10.33
CA SER A 305 3.58 17.21 -11.44
C SER A 305 5.01 16.94 -11.86
N PHE A 306 5.29 15.66 -12.09
CA PHE A 306 6.47 15.24 -12.84
C PHE A 306 6.04 14.88 -14.26
N VAL A 307 6.45 15.71 -15.22
CA VAL A 307 6.25 15.45 -16.64
C VAL A 307 7.22 14.35 -17.08
N ILE A 308 6.71 13.29 -17.70
CA ILE A 308 7.59 12.28 -18.30
C ILE A 308 8.39 12.93 -19.45
N PRO A 309 9.73 12.89 -19.41
CA PRO A 309 10.55 13.48 -20.45
C PRO A 309 10.32 12.81 -21.82
N PRO A 310 10.29 13.58 -22.93
CA PRO A 310 10.03 13.03 -24.27
C PRO A 310 10.98 11.91 -24.68
N GLU A 311 12.24 11.95 -24.26
CA GLU A 311 13.24 10.90 -24.55
C GLU A 311 12.90 9.54 -23.91
N LYS A 312 11.97 9.51 -22.94
CA LYS A 312 11.45 8.28 -22.33
C LYS A 312 10.14 7.79 -22.93
N ALA A 313 9.58 8.50 -23.93
CA ALA A 313 8.27 8.19 -24.49
C ALA A 313 8.17 6.74 -25.00
N SER A 314 9.18 6.27 -25.72
CA SER A 314 9.25 4.91 -26.27
C SER A 314 9.34 3.79 -25.22
N ARG A 315 9.61 4.15 -23.96
CA ARG A 315 9.77 3.22 -22.83
C ARG A 315 8.80 3.51 -21.68
N THR A 316 7.83 4.40 -21.92
CA THR A 316 6.78 4.75 -20.97
C THR A 316 5.46 4.21 -21.46
N TYR A 317 4.85 3.32 -20.69
CA TYR A 317 3.59 2.67 -21.03
C TYR A 317 2.48 3.20 -20.14
N LEU A 318 1.26 3.31 -20.67
CA LEU A 318 0.05 3.62 -19.89
C LEU A 318 -0.90 2.42 -19.93
N LEU A 319 -1.16 1.83 -18.77
CA LEU A 319 -2.25 0.88 -18.56
C LEU A 319 -3.39 1.56 -17.81
N THR A 320 -4.51 1.68 -18.50
CA THR A 320 -5.80 2.17 -17.98
C THR A 320 -6.92 1.26 -18.46
N SER A 321 -8.17 1.57 -18.12
CA SER A 321 -9.34 0.87 -18.64
C SER A 321 -9.95 1.61 -19.85
N LYS A 322 -10.82 0.92 -20.57
CA LYS A 322 -11.62 1.42 -21.69
C LYS A 322 -13.09 1.45 -21.32
N ARG A 323 -13.87 2.28 -22.00
CA ARG A 323 -15.34 2.29 -21.99
C ARG A 323 -15.89 1.87 -23.34
N PRO A 324 -16.97 1.07 -23.40
CA PRO A 324 -17.70 0.84 -24.64
C PRO A 324 -18.25 2.16 -25.21
N GLN A 325 -18.39 2.22 -26.54
CA GLN A 325 -18.81 3.43 -27.25
C GLN A 325 -20.29 3.80 -27.01
N THR A 326 -21.08 2.87 -26.46
CA THR A 326 -22.53 3.00 -26.24
C THR A 326 -22.92 3.28 -24.79
N THR A 327 -21.96 3.68 -23.93
CA THR A 327 -22.18 3.73 -22.48
C THR A 327 -22.76 5.04 -21.97
N LEU A 328 -23.42 4.96 -20.81
CA LEU A 328 -23.82 6.09 -19.97
C LEU A 328 -22.64 6.77 -19.26
N SER A 329 -21.42 6.27 -19.48
CA SER A 329 -20.19 6.72 -18.82
C SER A 329 -19.91 8.19 -19.14
N PRO A 330 -19.76 9.08 -18.15
CA PRO A 330 -19.29 10.44 -18.40
C PRO A 330 -17.90 10.47 -19.06
N ILE A 331 -17.04 9.48 -18.81
CA ILE A 331 -15.66 9.45 -19.33
C ILE A 331 -15.50 8.59 -20.59
N ALA A 332 -16.60 8.23 -21.27
CA ALA A 332 -16.55 7.51 -22.55
C ALA A 332 -15.75 8.28 -23.61
N GLY A 333 -15.90 9.61 -23.67
CA GLY A 333 -15.13 10.49 -24.57
C GLY A 333 -13.62 10.40 -24.34
N THR A 334 -13.18 10.23 -23.09
CA THR A 334 -11.76 10.02 -22.76
C THR A 334 -11.25 8.69 -23.30
N SER A 335 -12.03 7.61 -23.16
CA SER A 335 -11.69 6.29 -23.74
C SER A 335 -11.57 6.36 -25.27
N LEU A 336 -12.53 7.02 -25.94
CA LEU A 336 -12.52 7.23 -27.39
C LEU A 336 -11.29 8.03 -27.84
N ARG A 337 -10.95 9.09 -27.11
CA ARG A 337 -9.79 9.93 -27.44
C ARG A 337 -8.47 9.16 -27.34
N LEU A 338 -8.29 8.36 -26.29
CA LEU A 338 -7.11 7.51 -26.14
C LEU A 338 -6.99 6.46 -27.25
N ALA A 339 -8.12 5.85 -27.64
CA ALA A 339 -8.16 4.93 -28.77
C ALA A 339 -7.77 5.65 -30.08
N TYR A 340 -8.33 6.84 -30.33
CA TYR A 340 -8.01 7.65 -31.49
C TYR A 340 -6.51 7.98 -31.58
N LEU A 341 -5.88 8.41 -30.48
CA LEU A 341 -4.44 8.70 -30.45
C LEU A 341 -3.61 7.48 -30.83
N LYS A 342 -3.97 6.31 -30.28
CA LYS A 342 -3.29 5.04 -30.56
C LYS A 342 -3.44 4.63 -32.02
N ASP A 343 -4.67 4.60 -32.53
CA ASP A 343 -4.99 4.09 -33.87
C ASP A 343 -4.39 4.97 -34.97
N ASN A 344 -4.31 6.28 -34.73
CA ASN A 344 -3.71 7.24 -35.66
C ASN A 344 -2.21 7.49 -35.40
N LYS A 345 -1.59 6.77 -34.45
CA LYS A 345 -0.17 6.91 -34.09
C LYS A 345 0.24 8.35 -33.80
N ILE A 346 -0.64 9.10 -33.14
CA ILE A 346 -0.33 10.48 -32.71
C ILE A 346 0.82 10.43 -31.72
N GLU A 347 1.79 11.31 -31.89
CA GLU A 347 2.95 11.40 -31.00
C GLU A 347 2.49 11.77 -29.59
N THR A 348 2.89 10.97 -28.61
CA THR A 348 2.66 11.23 -27.19
C THR A 348 3.92 10.90 -26.40
N ASN A 349 4.05 11.39 -25.15
CA ASN A 349 5.17 11.01 -24.28
C ASN A 349 4.98 9.64 -23.59
N TYR A 350 4.10 8.79 -24.11
CA TYR A 350 3.84 7.44 -23.61
C TYR A 350 3.33 6.50 -24.73
N ILE A 351 3.13 5.23 -24.39
CA ILE A 351 2.54 4.22 -25.26
C ILE A 351 1.32 3.64 -24.54
N LEU A 352 0.13 3.76 -25.13
CA LEU A 352 -1.07 3.12 -24.58
C LEU A 352 -0.98 1.60 -24.73
N CYS A 353 -1.09 0.88 -23.61
CA CYS A 353 -1.05 -0.59 -23.62
C CYS A 353 -2.20 -1.18 -24.45
N GLU A 354 -1.93 -2.27 -25.18
CA GLU A 354 -2.95 -2.92 -26.00
C GLU A 354 -4.04 -3.60 -25.15
N ASP A 355 -3.63 -4.17 -24.02
CA ASP A 355 -4.45 -5.01 -23.17
C ASP A 355 -5.39 -4.24 -22.23
N CYS A 356 -5.53 -2.91 -22.38
CA CYS A 356 -6.39 -2.10 -21.51
C CYS A 356 -7.79 -2.74 -21.34
N PRO A 357 -8.20 -3.12 -20.12
CA PRO A 357 -9.44 -3.85 -19.91
C PRO A 357 -10.66 -2.99 -20.24
N LEU A 358 -11.69 -3.63 -20.80
CA LEU A 358 -13.02 -3.03 -20.86
C LEU A 358 -13.59 -2.98 -19.44
N PHE A 359 -14.12 -1.83 -19.06
CA PHE A 359 -14.87 -1.64 -17.82
C PHE A 359 -16.19 -0.96 -18.18
N ASP A 360 -17.30 -1.58 -17.81
CA ASP A 360 -18.65 -1.11 -18.12
C ASP A 360 -19.47 -1.22 -16.82
N PRO A 361 -19.55 -0.14 -16.02
CA PRO A 361 -20.25 -0.19 -14.74
C PRO A 361 -21.75 -0.35 -14.96
N GLU A 362 -22.36 -1.26 -14.20
CA GLU A 362 -23.81 -1.43 -14.17
C GLU A 362 -24.50 -0.30 -13.38
N GLY A 363 -25.78 -0.09 -13.65
CA GLY A 363 -26.62 0.86 -12.92
C GLY A 363 -27.20 1.97 -13.78
N ASP A 364 -27.89 2.90 -13.13
CA ASP A 364 -28.39 4.11 -13.79
C ASP A 364 -27.27 5.14 -14.06
N ARG A 365 -27.59 6.20 -14.81
CA ARG A 365 -26.61 7.23 -15.16
C ARG A 365 -25.95 7.89 -13.93
N TYR A 366 -26.70 8.08 -12.85
CA TYR A 366 -26.15 8.69 -11.63
C TYR A 366 -25.20 7.73 -10.91
N GLU A 367 -25.57 6.46 -10.78
CA GLU A 367 -24.74 5.41 -10.19
C GLU A 367 -23.42 5.22 -10.96
N VAL A 368 -23.49 5.21 -12.30
CA VAL A 368 -22.32 5.16 -13.18
C VAL A 368 -21.40 6.36 -12.94
N VAL A 369 -21.96 7.58 -12.92
CA VAL A 369 -21.17 8.80 -12.67
C VAL A 369 -20.50 8.77 -11.29
N VAL A 370 -21.20 8.30 -10.25
CA VAL A 370 -20.63 8.19 -8.89
C VAL A 370 -19.48 7.18 -8.84
N THR A 371 -19.63 6.07 -9.56
CA THR A 371 -18.64 4.99 -9.62
C THR A 371 -17.37 5.43 -10.34
N GLU A 372 -17.52 6.16 -11.46
CA GLU A 372 -16.41 6.57 -12.32
C GLU A 372 -15.80 7.92 -11.95
N LEU A 373 -16.52 8.76 -11.22
CA LEU A 373 -16.04 10.05 -10.72
C LEU A 373 -16.34 10.16 -9.22
N PRO A 374 -15.70 9.33 -8.39
CA PRO A 374 -15.99 9.25 -6.96
C PRO A 374 -15.62 10.54 -6.21
N HIS A 375 -14.76 11.38 -6.78
CA HIS A 375 -14.44 12.68 -6.21
C HIS A 375 -15.54 13.68 -6.55
N LYS A 376 -16.31 14.08 -5.52
CA LYS A 376 -17.42 15.03 -5.65
C LYS A 376 -17.02 16.30 -6.42
N TYR A 377 -15.86 16.88 -6.13
CA TYR A 377 -15.40 18.10 -6.81
C TYR A 377 -15.18 17.92 -8.31
N ILE A 378 -14.62 16.78 -8.73
CA ILE A 378 -14.43 16.47 -10.16
C ILE A 378 -15.79 16.24 -10.82
N ARG A 379 -16.69 15.51 -10.16
CA ARG A 379 -18.04 15.27 -10.66
C ARG A 379 -18.83 16.57 -10.82
N ASP A 380 -18.79 17.45 -9.83
CA ASP A 380 -19.50 18.74 -9.85
C ASP A 380 -18.91 19.71 -10.88
N ASN A 381 -17.64 19.54 -11.26
CA ASN A 381 -16.97 20.35 -12.28
C ASN A 381 -16.70 19.57 -13.59
N PHE A 382 -17.36 18.43 -13.80
CA PHE A 382 -17.03 17.49 -14.88
C PHE A 382 -16.95 18.16 -16.25
N GLN A 383 -17.93 19.02 -16.58
CA GLN A 383 -17.96 19.76 -17.85
C GLN A 383 -16.77 20.71 -18.05
N LYS A 384 -16.25 21.30 -16.95
CA LYS A 384 -15.06 22.15 -16.98
C LYS A 384 -13.78 21.34 -17.13
N VAL A 385 -13.78 20.09 -16.64
CA VAL A 385 -12.59 19.24 -16.63
C VAL A 385 -12.46 18.49 -17.95
N PHE A 386 -13.53 17.87 -18.43
CA PHE A 386 -13.48 16.95 -19.56
C PHE A 386 -13.91 17.58 -20.88
N HIS A 387 -14.36 18.84 -20.89
CA HIS A 387 -14.70 19.63 -22.07
C HIS A 387 -15.22 18.76 -23.24
N ASP A 388 -16.35 18.08 -23.03
CA ASP A 388 -17.03 17.35 -24.10
C ASP A 388 -17.56 18.36 -25.14
N LYS A 389 -16.67 18.88 -25.98
CA LYS A 389 -17.05 19.25 -27.33
C LYS A 389 -17.05 17.95 -28.12
N PRO A 390 -18.19 17.55 -28.72
CA PRO A 390 -18.20 16.41 -29.63
C PRO A 390 -17.14 16.65 -30.71
N LEU A 391 -16.33 15.62 -30.98
CA LEU A 391 -15.34 15.59 -32.05
C LEU A 391 -15.98 15.82 -33.42
#